data_AF-A0A455SEG1-F1
#
_entry.id   AF-A0A455SEG1-F1
#
_cell.length_a   1.000
_cell.length_b   1.000
_cell.length_c   1.000
_cell.angle_alpha   90.00
_cell.angle_beta   90.00
_cell.angle_gamma   90.00
#
_symmetry.space_group_name_H-M   'P 1'
#
loop_
_entity.id
_entity.type
_entity.pdbx_description
1 polymer ?
#
loop_
_entity_poly.entity_id
_entity_poly.type
_entity_poly.pdbx_seq_one_letter_code
_entity_poly.pdbx_strand_id
1 'polypeptide(L)'
;MLAVFCGGFCGTLARYLVVTVLQAHGWPYDILFANLTGALLFACLTLLADTTDLIGPTRRLVLMTGFCGAYTTFSSLALGDVQLFERGQWLPGLLYLVVSVIGGLLAVYLGSVCGSFLGRRIKRKAIVSGPIIQEEVEQVGEKL
;
A
#
# COMPACT_ATOMS: atom_id res chain seq x y z
N MET A 1 -5.02 -16.79 11.31
CA MET A 1 -3.89 -17.34 10.53
C MET A 1 -4.22 -17.47 9.04
N LEU A 2 -5.35 -18.06 8.64
CA LEU A 2 -5.73 -18.20 7.22
C LEU A 2 -5.72 -16.87 6.44
N ALA A 3 -6.26 -15.80 7.03
CA ALA A 3 -6.25 -14.46 6.43
C ALA A 3 -4.84 -13.97 6.06
N VAL A 4 -3.88 -14.12 6.99
CA VAL A 4 -2.48 -13.75 6.78
C VAL A 4 -1.84 -14.64 5.71
N PHE A 5 -2.13 -15.94 5.73
CA PHE A 5 -1.63 -16.89 4.72
C PHE A 5 -2.11 -16.53 3.31
N CYS A 6 -3.41 -16.29 3.11
CA CYS A 6 -3.95 -15.91 1.80
C CYS A 6 -3.35 -14.59 1.30
N GLY A 7 -3.27 -13.58 2.16
CA GLY A 7 -2.62 -12.31 1.82
C GLY A 7 -1.16 -12.52 1.45
N GLY A 8 -0.40 -13.23 2.28
CA GLY A 8 1.04 -13.47 2.10
C GLY A 8 1.37 -14.26 0.85
N PHE A 9 0.56 -15.27 0.52
CA PHE A 9 0.67 -16.02 -0.73
C PHE A 9 0.51 -15.09 -1.95
N CYS A 10 -0.56 -14.29 -1.98
CA CYS A 10 -0.80 -13.34 -3.06
C CYS A 10 0.28 -12.26 -3.14
N GLY A 11 0.74 -11.73 -2.00
CA GLY A 11 1.79 -10.72 -1.94
C GLY A 11 3.13 -11.23 -2.46
N THR A 12 3.51 -12.46 -2.09
CA THR A 12 4.74 -13.11 -2.58
C THR A 12 4.68 -13.33 -4.09
N LEU A 13 3.56 -13.84 -4.62
CA LEU A 13 3.37 -14.01 -6.06
C LEU A 13 3.42 -12.67 -6.81
N ALA A 14 2.78 -11.63 -6.28
CA ALA A 14 2.82 -10.29 -6.88
C ALA A 14 4.25 -9.74 -6.92
N ARG A 15 5.04 -9.89 -5.85
CA ARG A 15 6.45 -9.48 -5.83
C ARG A 15 7.26 -10.28 -6.85
N TYR A 16 7.06 -11.60 -6.91
CA TYR A 16 7.73 -12.46 -7.88
C TYR A 16 7.46 -12.01 -9.32
N LEU A 17 6.19 -11.70 -9.66
CA LEU A 17 5.82 -11.20 -10.97
C LEU A 17 6.46 -9.84 -11.27
N VAL A 18 6.45 -8.91 -10.32
CA VAL A 18 7.08 -7.59 -10.48
C VAL A 18 8.57 -7.74 -10.79
N VAL A 19 9.30 -8.54 -10.02
CA VAL A 19 10.73 -8.81 -10.23
C VAL A 19 10.97 -9.46 -11.60
N THR A 20 10.13 -10.44 -11.97
CA THR A 20 10.26 -11.17 -13.23
C THR A 20 9.95 -10.31 -14.46
N VAL A 21 9.03 -9.34 -14.35
CA VAL A 21 8.65 -8.45 -15.44
C VAL A 21 9.62 -7.29 -15.58
N LEU A 22 10.05 -6.69 -14.46
CA LEU A 22 10.96 -5.54 -14.47
C LEU A 22 12.40 -5.92 -14.81
N GLN A 23 12.82 -7.14 -14.46
CA GLN A 23 14.12 -7.74 -14.79
C GLN A 23 15.28 -6.76 -14.55
N ALA A 24 15.52 -6.39 -13.30
CA ALA A 24 16.60 -5.46 -13.01
C ALA A 24 17.98 -6.04 -13.33
N HIS A 25 18.79 -5.28 -14.06
CA HIS A 25 20.16 -5.62 -14.41
C HIS A 25 21.13 -4.60 -13.80
N GLY A 26 22.08 -5.08 -12.99
CA GLY A 26 23.08 -4.24 -12.33
C GLY A 26 22.53 -3.50 -11.10
N TRP A 27 21.50 -2.68 -11.25
CA TRP A 27 20.90 -1.90 -10.16
C TRP A 27 19.47 -2.37 -9.84
N PRO A 28 19.17 -2.76 -8.58
CA PRO A 28 17.95 -3.50 -8.20
C PRO A 28 16.67 -2.62 -8.11
N TYR A 29 16.31 -1.96 -9.21
CA TYR A 29 15.10 -1.10 -9.26
C TYR A 29 13.79 -1.87 -9.16
N ASP A 30 13.79 -3.18 -9.39
CA ASP A 30 12.62 -4.04 -9.30
C ASP A 30 12.17 -4.25 -7.84
N ILE A 31 13.12 -4.55 -6.95
CA ILE A 31 12.89 -4.61 -5.50
C ILE A 31 12.57 -3.22 -4.95
N LEU A 32 13.26 -2.18 -5.43
CA LEU A 32 12.91 -0.79 -5.09
C LEU A 32 11.44 -0.51 -5.39
N PHE A 33 11.00 -0.80 -6.62
CA PHE A 33 9.65 -0.55 -7.07
C PHE A 33 8.62 -1.30 -6.21
N ALA A 34 8.86 -2.59 -5.94
CA ALA A 34 7.97 -3.38 -5.08
C ALA A 34 7.87 -2.79 -3.66
N ASN A 35 9.00 -2.42 -3.07
CA ASN A 35 9.02 -1.83 -1.72
C ASN A 35 8.30 -0.47 -1.65
N LEU A 36 8.55 0.42 -2.61
CA LEU A 36 7.95 1.75 -2.62
C LEU A 36 6.44 1.71 -2.86
N THR A 37 5.98 0.93 -3.83
CA THR A 37 4.55 0.77 -4.13
C THR A 37 3.82 0.04 -3.00
N GLY A 38 4.48 -0.94 -2.36
CA GLY A 38 3.96 -1.65 -1.21
C GLY A 38 3.82 -0.75 0.02
N ALA A 39 4.82 0.09 0.31
CA ALA A 39 4.77 1.07 1.40
C ALA A 39 3.65 2.12 1.19
N LEU A 40 3.50 2.60 -0.05
CA LEU A 40 2.41 3.52 -0.43
C LEU A 40 1.04 2.87 -0.21
N LEU A 41 0.86 1.63 -0.71
CA LEU A 41 -0.38 0.88 -0.56
C LEU A 41 -0.69 0.62 0.92
N PHE A 42 0.29 0.16 1.69
CA PHE A 42 0.12 -0.11 3.12
C PHE A 42 -0.40 1.13 3.84
N ALA A 43 0.28 2.28 3.69
CA ALA A 43 -0.10 3.52 4.36
C ALA A 43 -1.48 4.05 3.92
N CYS A 44 -1.81 3.92 2.63
CA CYS A 44 -3.13 4.27 2.10
C CYS A 44 -4.23 3.41 2.73
N LEU A 45 -4.03 2.10 2.77
CA LEU A 45 -4.98 1.17 3.38
C LEU A 45 -5.12 1.42 4.88
N THR A 46 -4.02 1.67 5.58
CA THR A 46 -4.05 1.96 7.03
C THR A 46 -4.94 3.16 7.29
N LEU A 47 -4.71 4.26 6.58
CA LEU A 47 -5.43 5.49 6.88
C LEU A 47 -6.87 5.48 6.33
N LEU A 48 -7.14 4.73 5.27
CA LEU A 48 -8.51 4.43 4.84
C LEU A 48 -9.26 3.59 5.88
N ALA A 49 -8.58 2.62 6.49
CA ALA A 49 -9.14 1.76 7.54
C ALA A 49 -9.40 2.51 8.85
N ASP A 50 -8.64 3.57 9.13
CA ASP A 50 -8.85 4.39 10.33
C ASP A 50 -9.93 5.47 10.10
N THR A 51 -10.12 5.89 8.85
CA THR A 51 -11.12 6.91 8.50
C THR A 51 -12.48 6.33 8.13
N THR A 52 -12.60 5.02 7.88
CA THR A 52 -13.84 4.34 7.45
C THR A 52 -13.99 2.95 8.07
N ASP A 53 -15.22 2.47 8.19
CA ASP A 53 -15.50 1.10 8.66
C ASP A 53 -15.36 0.03 7.56
N LEU A 54 -14.83 0.39 6.39
CA LEU A 54 -14.71 -0.51 5.24
C LEU A 54 -13.67 -1.61 5.45
N ILE A 55 -12.65 -1.37 6.26
CA ILE A 55 -11.53 -2.30 6.45
C ILE A 55 -11.51 -2.77 7.90
N GLY A 56 -12.37 -3.76 8.17
CA GLY A 56 -12.42 -4.45 9.47
C GLY A 56 -11.18 -5.32 9.74
N PRO A 57 -11.09 -5.93 10.94
CA PRO A 57 -9.89 -6.62 11.43
C PRO A 57 -9.36 -7.71 10.50
N THR A 58 -10.24 -8.56 9.95
CA THR A 58 -9.85 -9.63 9.03
C THR A 58 -9.24 -9.08 7.74
N ARG A 59 -9.78 -7.99 7.19
CA ARG A 59 -9.26 -7.35 5.97
C ARG A 59 -7.90 -6.71 6.22
N ARG A 60 -7.67 -6.13 7.41
CA ARG A 60 -6.34 -5.65 7.82
C ARG A 60 -5.32 -6.78 7.81
N LEU A 61 -5.66 -7.97 8.33
CA LEU A 61 -4.77 -9.13 8.31
C LEU A 61 -4.45 -9.61 6.89
N VAL A 62 -5.44 -9.65 5.98
CA VAL A 62 -5.21 -10.05 4.58
C VAL A 62 -4.36 -9.02 3.85
N LEU A 63 -4.73 -7.75 3.89
CA LEU A 63 -4.17 -6.73 3.01
C LEU A 63 -2.86 -6.14 3.55
N MET A 64 -2.80 -5.87 4.85
CA MET A 64 -1.65 -5.19 5.47
C MET A 64 -0.61 -6.21 5.91
N THR A 65 -0.96 -7.07 6.87
CA THR A 65 -0.01 -8.05 7.43
C THR A 65 0.37 -9.11 6.40
N GLY A 66 -0.61 -9.67 5.68
CA GLY A 66 -0.38 -10.68 4.66
C GLY A 66 0.22 -10.10 3.38
N PHE A 67 -0.60 -9.42 2.58
CA PHE A 67 -0.23 -8.99 1.23
C PHE A 67 0.92 -8.00 1.23
N CYS A 68 0.76 -6.82 1.84
CA CYS A 68 1.81 -5.80 1.83
C CYS A 68 3.08 -6.28 2.55
N GLY A 69 2.93 -7.04 3.64
CA GLY A 69 4.04 -7.63 4.37
C GLY A 69 4.88 -8.62 3.55
N ALA A 70 4.25 -9.42 2.68
CA ALA A 70 4.97 -10.37 1.81
C ALA A 70 5.37 -9.79 0.44
N TYR A 71 4.65 -8.76 -0.01
CA TYR A 71 4.94 -8.04 -1.25
C TYR A 71 6.18 -7.14 -1.13
N THR A 72 6.40 -6.55 0.04
CA THR A 72 7.63 -5.81 0.35
C THR A 72 8.68 -6.76 0.94
N THR A 73 9.96 -6.40 0.82
CA THR A 73 11.06 -7.22 1.36
C THR A 73 12.27 -6.36 1.72
N PHE A 74 12.64 -6.40 3.00
CA PHE A 74 13.88 -5.78 3.47
C PHE A 74 15.10 -6.65 3.16
N SER A 75 14.97 -7.97 3.23
CA SER A 75 16.11 -8.89 3.04
C SER A 75 16.66 -8.85 1.61
N SER A 76 15.80 -8.79 0.60
CA SER A 76 16.25 -8.67 -0.80
C SER A 76 16.86 -7.30 -1.09
N LEU A 77 16.35 -6.24 -0.45
CA LEU A 77 16.95 -4.91 -0.54
C LEU A 77 18.37 -4.92 0.05
N ALA A 78 18.53 -5.40 1.29
CA ALA A 78 19.82 -5.45 1.96
C ALA A 78 20.85 -6.30 1.18
N LEU A 79 20.41 -7.42 0.59
CA LEU A 79 21.27 -8.23 -0.27
C LEU A 79 21.70 -7.46 -1.52
N GLY A 80 20.80 -6.69 -2.15
CA GLY A 80 21.13 -5.85 -3.29
C GLY A 80 22.16 -4.77 -2.96
N ASP A 81 22.02 -4.09 -1.82
CA ASP A 81 23.01 -3.12 -1.32
C ASP A 81 24.38 -3.77 -1.12
N VAL A 82 24.43 -4.90 -0.41
CA VAL A 82 25.69 -5.65 -0.17
C VAL A 82 26.35 -6.03 -1.49
N GLN A 83 25.59 -6.57 -2.45
CA GLN A 83 26.13 -6.96 -3.76
C GLN A 83 26.69 -5.77 -4.54
N LEU A 84 26.08 -4.57 -4.44
CA LEU A 84 26.61 -3.36 -5.08
C LEU A 84 27.94 -2.96 -4.42
N PHE A 85 28.03 -2.98 -3.09
CA PHE A 85 29.25 -2.63 -2.38
C PHE A 85 30.39 -3.63 -2.64
N GLU A 86 30.11 -4.93 -2.66
CA GLU A 86 31.10 -5.97 -2.97
C GLU A 86 31.67 -5.84 -4.40
N ARG A 87 30.87 -5.34 -5.35
CA ARG A 87 31.31 -5.04 -6.72
C ARG A 87 32.08 -3.71 -6.84
N GLY A 88 32.33 -3.02 -5.73
CA GLY A 88 32.95 -1.70 -5.71
C GLY A 88 32.03 -0.57 -6.19
N GLN A 89 30.74 -0.85 -6.41
CA GLN A 89 29.74 0.11 -6.88
C GLN A 89 29.17 0.93 -5.72
N TRP A 90 30.04 1.67 -5.03
CA TRP A 90 29.70 2.43 -3.83
C TRP A 90 28.64 3.49 -4.05
N LEU A 91 28.75 4.29 -5.11
CA LEU A 91 27.77 5.34 -5.41
C LEU A 91 26.38 4.74 -5.75
N PRO A 92 26.25 3.75 -6.65
CA PRO A 92 24.97 3.06 -6.88
C PRO A 92 24.38 2.40 -5.63
N GLY A 93 25.19 1.78 -4.78
CA GLY A 93 24.74 1.20 -3.50
C GLY A 93 24.23 2.26 -2.53
N LEU A 94 24.97 3.36 -2.35
CA LEU A 94 24.52 4.44 -1.48
C LEU A 94 23.22 5.08 -1.99
N LEU A 95 23.11 5.27 -3.31
CA LEU A 95 21.87 5.75 -3.92
C LEU A 95 20.71 4.77 -3.71
N TYR A 96 20.94 3.47 -3.86
CA TYR A 96 19.89 2.47 -3.63
C TYR A 96 19.38 2.49 -2.19
N LEU A 97 20.29 2.53 -1.22
CA LEU A 97 19.96 2.64 0.20
C LEU A 97 19.17 3.92 0.51
N VAL A 98 19.69 5.08 0.08
CA VAL A 98 19.07 6.39 0.36
C VAL A 98 17.70 6.51 -0.29
N VAL A 99 17.59 6.14 -1.57
CA VAL A 99 16.31 6.19 -2.30
C VAL A 99 15.31 5.20 -1.69
N SER A 100 15.75 4.03 -1.23
CA SER A 100 14.85 3.09 -0.57
C SER A 100 14.29 3.64 0.73
N VAL A 101 15.12 4.24 1.58
CA VAL A 101 14.69 4.79 2.88
C VAL A 101 13.85 6.06 2.68
N ILE A 102 14.40 7.07 2.00
CA ILE A 102 13.71 8.35 1.81
C ILE A 102 12.48 8.18 0.92
N GLY A 103 12.60 7.41 -0.16
CA GLY A 103 11.47 7.08 -1.03
C GLY A 103 10.40 6.31 -0.28
N GLY A 104 10.77 5.38 0.62
CA GLY A 104 9.82 4.65 1.46
C GLY A 104 9.04 5.58 2.40
N LEU A 105 9.72 6.52 3.04
CA LEU A 105 9.08 7.54 3.88
C LEU A 105 8.12 8.44 3.07
N LEU A 106 8.54 8.88 1.89
CA LEU A 106 7.69 9.66 0.99
C LEU A 106 6.49 8.86 0.50
N ALA A 107 6.68 7.59 0.16
CA ALA A 107 5.62 6.67 -0.24
C ALA A 107 4.57 6.51 0.87
N VAL A 108 5.01 6.34 2.12
CA VAL A 108 4.12 6.29 3.29
C VAL A 108 3.35 7.61 3.43
N TYR A 109 4.02 8.75 3.38
CA TYR A 109 3.37 10.07 3.48
C TYR A 109 2.28 10.25 2.40
N LEU A 110 2.63 9.99 1.13
CA LEU A 110 1.69 10.09 0.02
C LEU A 110 0.54 9.09 0.13
N GLY A 111 0.83 7.86 0.56
CA GLY A 111 -0.17 6.84 0.85
C GLY A 111 -1.15 7.32 1.91
N SER A 112 -0.67 7.85 3.02
CA SER A 112 -1.50 8.43 4.09
C SER A 112 -2.39 9.57 3.59
N VAL A 113 -1.85 10.50 2.81
CA VAL A 113 -2.65 11.59 2.21
C VAL A 113 -3.75 11.03 1.31
N CYS A 114 -3.43 10.04 0.48
CA CYS A 114 -4.38 9.36 -0.40
C CYS A 114 -5.50 8.67 0.39
N GLY A 115 -5.14 7.87 1.41
CA GLY A 115 -6.11 7.17 2.27
C GLY A 115 -7.05 8.13 3.00
N SER A 116 -6.50 9.23 3.54
CA SER A 116 -7.28 10.30 4.18
C SER A 116 -8.24 11.00 3.23
N PHE A 117 -7.80 11.28 2.00
CA PHE A 117 -8.63 11.91 0.98
C PHE A 117 -9.79 11.00 0.57
N LEU A 118 -9.50 9.72 0.34
CA LEU A 118 -10.50 8.74 -0.07
C LEU A 118 -11.52 8.47 1.05
N GLY A 119 -11.05 8.32 2.30
CA GLY A 119 -11.93 8.13 3.45
C GLY A 119 -12.91 9.29 3.67
N ARG A 120 -12.43 10.52 3.53
CA ARG A 120 -13.29 11.73 3.60
C ARG A 120 -14.35 11.75 2.49
N ARG A 121 -13.99 11.37 1.26
CA ARG A 121 -14.94 11.28 0.13
C ARG A 121 -16.03 10.24 0.38
N ILE A 122 -15.66 9.09 0.93
CA ILE A 122 -16.59 8.00 1.23
C ILE A 122 -17.57 8.41 2.33
N LYS A 123 -17.06 8.96 3.45
CA LYS A 123 -17.93 9.48 4.53
C LYS A 123 -18.88 10.56 4.04
N ARG A 124 -18.40 11.51 3.22
CA ARG A 124 -19.26 12.58 2.67
C ARG A 124 -20.40 12.01 1.82
N LYS A 125 -20.13 11.01 0.99
CA LYS A 125 -21.17 10.37 0.17
C LYS A 125 -22.18 9.60 1.03
N ALA A 126 -21.72 8.90 2.07
CA ALA A 126 -22.60 8.18 3.00
C ALA A 126 -23.54 9.12 3.78
N ILE A 127 -23.06 10.30 4.19
CA ILE A 127 -23.89 11.31 4.87
C ILE A 127 -24.94 11.90 3.93
N VAL A 128 -24.54 12.26 2.70
CA VAL A 128 -25.45 12.85 1.69
C VAL A 128 -26.47 11.84 1.15
N SER A 129 -26.21 10.54 1.26
CA SER A 129 -27.13 9.47 0.83
C SER A 129 -27.83 8.77 2.00
N GLY A 130 -27.73 9.32 3.21
CA GLY A 130 -28.30 8.72 4.42
C GLY A 130 -29.83 8.84 4.51
N PRO A 131 -30.47 8.05 5.39
CA PRO A 131 -31.93 7.92 5.49
C PRO A 131 -32.65 9.24 5.74
N ILE A 132 -32.01 10.23 6.38
CA ILE A 132 -32.60 11.55 6.67
C ILE A 132 -32.99 12.28 5.37
N ILE A 133 -32.17 12.20 4.31
CA ILE A 133 -32.49 12.87 3.03
C ILE A 133 -33.53 12.05 2.25
N GLN A 134 -33.56 10.73 2.41
CA GLN A 134 -34.62 9.90 1.81
C GLN A 134 -35.98 10.17 2.45
N GLU A 135 -36.05 10.30 3.79
CA GLU A 135 -37.29 10.67 4.49
C GLU A 135 -37.78 12.08 4.12
N GLU A 136 -36.88 13.07 3.98
CA GLU A 136 -37.26 14.41 3.51
C GLU A 136 -37.78 14.40 2.06
N VAL A 137 -37.15 13.64 1.16
CA VAL A 137 -37.59 13.54 -0.23
C VAL A 137 -38.92 12.78 -0.35
N GLU A 138 -39.13 11.74 0.46
CA GLU A 138 -40.37 10.96 0.51
C GLU A 138 -41.53 11.79 1.09
N GLN A 139 -41.30 12.57 2.16
CA GLN A 139 -42.29 13.49 2.73
C GLN A 139 -42.67 14.66 1.82
N VAL A 140 -41.74 15.15 0.99
CA VAL A 140 -42.04 16.19 0.00
C VAL A 140 -42.79 15.60 -1.20
N GLY A 141 -42.49 14.35 -1.58
CA GLY A 141 -43.20 13.63 -2.64
C GLY A 141 -44.65 13.30 -2.30
N GLU A 142 -44.97 12.97 -1.04
CA GLU A 142 -46.36 12.74 -0.61
C GLU A 142 -47.21 14.02 -0.51
N LYS A 143 -46.59 15.21 -0.47
CA LYS A 143 -47.29 16.51 -0.36
C LYS A 143 -47.60 17.17 -1.71
N LEU A 144 -47.27 16.53 -2.82
CA LEU A 144 -47.52 16.97 -4.20
C LEU A 144 -48.60 16.10 -4.86
#